data_AF-A0A8D0GHA4-F1
#
_entry.id   AF-A0A8D0GHA4-F1
#
_cell.length_a   1.000
_cell.length_b   1.000
_cell.length_c   1.000
_cell.angle_alpha   90.00
_cell.angle_beta   90.00
_cell.angle_gamma   90.00
#
_symmetry.space_group_name_H-M   'P 1'
#
loop_
_entity.id
_entity.type
_entity.pdbx_description
1 polymer ?
#
loop_
_entity_poly.entity_id
_entity_poly.type
_entity_poly.pdbx_seq_one_letter_code
_entity_poly.pdbx_strand_id
1 'polypeptide(L)'
;MVQLGMLLGGEDENSTRQQMKQILDFETALANITTPQEKRRDEEVIYHKMAAGDLKNLSPAVDWMPFLTTMFYPVELNESEPVVVYAKEYLEQVS
;
A
#
# COMPACT_ATOMS: atom_id res chain seq x y z
N MET A 1 1.95 -21.21 0.37
CA MET A 1 2.92 -20.27 0.97
C MET A 1 4.14 -20.97 1.56
N VAL A 2 4.01 -21.88 2.54
CA VAL A 2 5.17 -22.60 3.13
C VAL A 2 6.00 -23.39 2.11
N GLN A 3 5.35 -24.09 1.18
CA GLN A 3 6.06 -24.82 0.10
C GLN A 3 6.89 -23.91 -0.80
N LEU A 4 6.43 -22.70 -1.10
CA LEU A 4 7.20 -21.72 -1.89
C LEU A 4 8.40 -21.20 -1.08
N GLY A 5 8.22 -20.95 0.22
CA GLY A 5 9.34 -20.56 1.10
C GLY A 5 10.42 -21.63 1.19
N MET A 6 10.04 -22.91 1.24
CA MET A 6 11.00 -24.02 1.20
C MET A 6 11.73 -24.10 -0.15
N LEU A 7 11.03 -23.88 -1.27
CA LEU A 7 11.62 -23.89 -2.61
C LEU A 7 12.59 -22.71 -2.85
N LEU A 8 12.45 -21.63 -2.10
CA LEU A 8 13.31 -20.44 -2.17
C LEU A 8 14.50 -20.50 -1.19
N GLY A 9 14.74 -21.65 -0.55
CA GLY A 9 15.90 -21.84 0.35
C GLY A 9 15.58 -21.71 1.84
N GLY A 10 14.33 -21.92 2.26
CA GLY A 10 13.98 -22.00 3.67
C GLY A 10 14.69 -23.16 4.38
N GLU A 11 15.56 -22.85 5.34
CA GLU A 11 16.37 -23.84 6.07
C GLU A 11 15.53 -24.72 7.01
N ASP A 12 14.45 -24.17 7.59
CA ASP A 12 13.57 -24.84 8.55
C ASP A 12 12.08 -24.67 8.19
N GLU A 13 11.33 -25.78 8.12
CA GLU A 13 9.90 -25.76 7.80
C GLU A 13 9.08 -25.05 8.88
N ASN A 14 9.46 -25.20 10.16
CA ASN A 14 8.77 -24.56 11.27
C ASN A 14 8.96 -23.04 11.28
N SER A 15 10.17 -22.55 11.01
CA SER A 15 10.44 -21.11 10.93
C SER A 15 9.75 -20.48 9.72
N THR A 16 9.81 -21.17 8.57
CA THR A 16 9.11 -20.77 7.35
C THR A 16 7.59 -20.73 7.58
N ARG A 17 7.03 -21.73 8.27
CA ARG A 17 5.60 -21.74 8.62
C ARG A 17 5.22 -20.58 9.53
N GLN A 18 6.05 -20.22 10.50
CA GLN A 18 5.79 -19.09 11.39
C GLN A 18 5.81 -17.75 10.63
N GLN A 19 6.80 -17.54 9.76
CA GLN A 19 6.88 -16.34 8.91
C GLN A 19 5.68 -16.26 7.95
N MET A 20 5.32 -17.37 7.31
CA MET A 20 4.16 -17.42 6.41
C MET A 20 2.84 -17.15 7.14
N LYS A 21 2.73 -17.55 8.42
CA LYS A 21 1.58 -17.22 9.25
C LYS A 21 1.51 -15.71 9.52
N GLN A 22 2.63 -15.08 9.85
CA GLN A 22 2.68 -13.62 10.05
C GLN A 22 2.32 -12.85 8.79
N ILE A 23 2.79 -13.31 7.61
CA ILE A 23 2.42 -12.72 6.32
C ILE A 23 0.91 -12.86 6.08
N LEU A 24 0.33 -14.04 6.36
CA LEU A 24 -1.11 -14.27 6.20
C LEU A 24 -1.93 -13.39 7.14
N ASP A 25 -1.50 -13.24 8.40
CA ASP A 25 -2.18 -12.38 9.37
C ASP A 25 -2.12 -10.91 8.93
N PHE A 26 -0.98 -10.47 8.38
CA PHE A 26 -0.81 -9.13 7.80
C PHE A 26 -1.66 -8.92 6.54
N GLU A 27 -1.69 -9.88 5.61
CA GLU A 27 -2.57 -9.85 4.43
C GLU A 27 -4.05 -9.83 4.84
N THR A 28 -4.41 -10.54 5.91
CA THR A 28 -5.78 -10.54 6.43
C THR A 28 -6.15 -9.18 7.02
N ALA A 29 -5.23 -8.55 7.74
CA ALA A 29 -5.41 -7.19 8.24
C ALA A 29 -5.57 -6.19 7.08
N LEU A 30 -4.72 -6.29 6.05
CA LEU A 30 -4.82 -5.51 4.81
C LEU A 30 -6.17 -5.74 4.10
N ALA A 31 -6.63 -6.98 4.02
CA ALA A 31 -7.91 -7.31 3.40
C ALA A 31 -9.09 -6.71 4.17
N ASN A 32 -9.02 -6.64 5.49
CA ASN A 32 -10.07 -6.07 6.34
C ASN A 32 -10.22 -4.55 6.17
N ILE A 33 -9.10 -3.84 5.98
CA ILE A 33 -9.10 -2.39 5.71
C ILE A 33 -9.37 -2.06 4.23
N THR A 34 -9.32 -3.06 3.34
CA THR A 34 -9.58 -2.86 1.92
C THR A 34 -11.08 -2.64 1.69
N THR A 35 -11.42 -1.50 1.11
CA THR A 35 -12.81 -1.18 0.80
C THR A 35 -13.39 -2.17 -0.22
N PRO A 36 -14.57 -2.78 0.03
CA PRO A 36 -15.19 -3.71 -0.89
C PRO A 36 -15.51 -3.04 -2.24
N GLN A 37 -15.41 -3.81 -3.32
CA GLN A 37 -15.53 -3.32 -4.69
C GLN A 37 -16.86 -2.61 -4.98
N GLU A 38 -17.92 -2.93 -4.24
CA GLU A 38 -19.22 -2.26 -4.34
C GLU A 38 -19.16 -0.77 -4.00
N LYS A 39 -18.36 -0.39 -3.00
CA LYS A 39 -18.14 1.02 -2.61
C LYS A 39 -17.17 1.76 -3.53
N ARG A 40 -16.47 1.04 -4.42
CA ARG A 40 -15.61 1.62 -5.46
C ARG A 40 -16.37 1.93 -6.77
N ARG A 41 -17.69 1.71 -6.81
CA ARG A 41 -18.51 1.97 -8.00
C ARG A 41 -18.82 3.45 -8.21
N ASP A 42 -18.85 4.26 -7.16
CA ASP A 42 -19.09 5.69 -7.26
C ASP A 42 -17.77 6.43 -7.52
N GLU A 43 -17.43 6.57 -8.80
CA GLU A 43 -16.20 7.23 -9.27
C GLU A 43 -16.07 8.68 -8.76
N GLU A 44 -17.18 9.41 -8.58
CA GLU A 44 -17.17 10.76 -8.00
C GLU A 44 -16.80 10.78 -6.50
N VAL A 45 -17.16 9.73 -5.76
CA VAL A 45 -16.93 9.67 -4.30
C VAL A 45 -15.49 9.26 -4.00
N ILE A 46 -14.90 8.41 -4.84
CA ILE A 46 -13.51 7.95 -4.68
C ILE A 46 -12.48 8.92 -5.28
N TYR A 47 -12.89 9.90 -6.09
CA TYR A 47 -11.94 10.84 -6.71
C TYR A 47 -11.52 11.93 -5.72
N HIS A 48 -10.45 11.69 -4.96
CA HIS A 48 -9.87 12.70 -4.08
C HIS A 48 -8.57 13.26 -4.66
N LYS A 49 -8.67 14.43 -5.31
CA LYS A 49 -7.50 15.17 -5.78
C LYS A 49 -6.88 15.97 -4.63
N MET A 50 -5.61 15.71 -4.31
CA MET A 50 -4.84 16.42 -3.28
C MET A 50 -3.41 16.69 -3.77
N ALA A 51 -2.66 17.56 -3.09
CA ALA A 51 -1.28 17.79 -3.44
C ALA A 51 -0.40 16.60 -2.99
N ALA A 52 0.70 16.34 -3.69
CA ALA A 52 1.67 15.31 -3.29
C ALA A 52 2.22 15.54 -1.88
N GLY A 53 2.33 16.80 -1.44
CA GLY A 53 2.69 17.14 -0.05
C GLY A 53 1.63 16.72 0.98
N ASP A 54 0.35 16.71 0.61
CA ASP A 54 -0.74 16.32 1.52
C ASP A 54 -0.77 14.80 1.76
N LEU A 55 -0.27 14.00 0.81
CA LEU A 55 -0.13 12.54 0.97
C LEU A 55 0.73 12.19 2.19
N LYS A 56 1.77 12.99 2.46
CA LYS A 56 2.63 12.81 3.64
C LYS A 56 1.88 12.99 4.95
N ASN A 57 0.91 13.92 4.99
CA ASN A 57 0.07 14.11 6.17
C ASN A 57 -0.94 12.97 6.33
N LEU A 58 -1.39 12.41 5.21
CA LEU A 58 -2.40 11.35 5.17
C LEU A 58 -1.83 9.98 5.54
N SER A 59 -0.64 9.67 5.05
CA SER A 59 0.05 8.42 5.31
C SER A 59 1.53 8.71 5.58
N PRO A 60 1.89 9.08 6.82
CA PRO A 60 3.28 9.34 7.22
C PRO A 60 4.16 8.08 7.21
N ALA A 61 3.59 6.87 7.13
CA ALA A 61 4.35 5.63 7.05
C ALA A 61 5.21 5.50 5.77
N VAL A 62 4.88 6.24 4.71
CA VAL A 62 5.58 6.19 3.42
C VAL A 62 6.12 7.58 3.07
N ASP A 63 7.37 7.64 2.62
CA ASP A 63 7.93 8.87 2.04
C ASP A 63 7.56 8.95 0.55
N TRP A 64 6.48 9.67 0.26
CA TRP A 64 5.88 9.74 -1.08
C TRP A 64 6.75 10.47 -2.10
N MET A 65 7.49 11.51 -1.71
CA MET A 65 8.28 12.30 -2.68
C MET A 65 9.42 11.50 -3.32
N PRO A 66 10.28 10.78 -2.57
CA PRO A 66 11.28 9.89 -3.15
C PRO A 66 10.64 8.75 -3.96
N PHE A 67 9.53 8.20 -3.47
CA PHE A 67 8.83 7.09 -4.13
C PHE A 67 8.31 7.50 -5.51
N LEU A 68 7.59 8.62 -5.59
CA LEU A 68 7.05 9.16 -6.84
C LEU A 68 8.18 9.57 -7.79
N THR A 69 9.20 10.27 -7.30
CA THR A 69 10.35 10.69 -8.13
C THR A 69 11.08 9.50 -8.75
N THR A 70 11.21 8.39 -8.01
CA THR A 70 11.85 7.17 -8.52
C THR A 70 10.98 6.47 -9.55
N MET A 71 9.67 6.37 -9.29
CA MET A 71 8.71 5.70 -10.18
C MET A 71 8.48 6.45 -11.49
N PHE A 72 8.49 7.78 -11.45
CA PHE A 72 8.21 8.64 -12.61
C PHE A 72 9.47 9.20 -13.27
N TYR A 73 10.66 8.71 -12.91
CA TYR A 73 11.90 9.12 -13.55
C TYR A 73 11.82 8.95 -15.09
N PRO A 74 12.15 10.00 -15.89
CA PRO A 74 12.90 11.21 -15.54
C PRO A 74 12.07 12.49 -15.29
N VAL A 75 10.79 12.39 -14.96
CA VAL A 75 9.93 13.56 -14.69
C VAL A 75 10.28 14.19 -13.34
N GLU A 76 10.58 15.49 -13.32
CA GLU A 76 10.74 16.25 -12.08
C GLU A 76 9.37 16.50 -11.43
N LEU A 77 9.18 15.96 -10.24
CA LEU A 77 7.95 16.09 -9.47
C LEU A 77 8.17 17.01 -8.26
N ASN A 78 7.19 17.87 -8.00
CA ASN A 78 7.18 18.79 -6.86
C ASN A 78 6.05 18.45 -5.88
N GLU A 79 6.14 18.95 -4.65
CA GLU A 79 5.14 18.72 -3.60
C GLU A 79 3.74 19.30 -3.94
N SER A 80 3.68 20.23 -4.90
CA SER A 80 2.42 20.82 -5.40
C SER A 80 1.74 19.99 -6.50
N GLU A 81 2.32 18.87 -6.90
CA GLU A 81 1.76 18.05 -7.98
C GLU A 81 0.39 17.48 -7.55
N PRO A 82 -0.65 17.59 -8.38
CA PRO A 82 -1.94 17.01 -8.08
C PRO A 82 -1.91 15.48 -8.19
N VAL A 83 -2.16 14.79 -7.09
CA VAL A 83 -2.33 13.34 -7.03
C VAL A 83 -3.80 13.00 -6.76
N VAL A 84 -4.32 12.02 -7.50
CA VAL A 84 -5.66 11.48 -7.29
C VAL A 84 -5.55 10.25 -6.41
N VAL A 85 -6.18 10.31 -5.25
CA VAL A 85 -6.23 9.23 -4.27
C VAL A 85 -7.61 8.59 -4.30
N TYR A 86 -7.66 7.35 -4.78
CA TYR A 86 -8.92 6.59 -4.84
C TYR A 86 -9.36 5.99 -3.50
N ALA A 87 -8.43 5.74 -2.60
CA ALA A 87 -8.68 5.03 -1.36
C ALA A 87 -8.07 5.80 -0.18
N LYS A 88 -8.65 6.96 0.11
CA LYS A 88 -8.18 7.85 1.18
C LYS A 88 -8.19 7.14 2.54
N GLU A 89 -9.32 6.55 2.90
CA GLU A 89 -9.52 5.82 4.16
C GLU A 89 -8.58 4.62 4.31
N TYR A 90 -8.27 3.95 3.20
CA TYR A 90 -7.32 2.84 3.20
C TYR A 90 -5.90 3.33 3.52
N LEU A 91 -5.45 4.42 2.88
CA LEU A 91 -4.12 4.97 3.14
C LEU A 91 -3.97 5.52 4.56
N GLU A 92 -5.05 6.06 5.13
CA GLU A 92 -5.09 6.48 6.55
C GLU A 92 -5.02 5.27 7.49
N GLN A 93 -5.65 4.14 7.17
CA GLN A 93 -5.65 2.92 8.00
C GLN A 93 -4.38 2.07 7.85
N VAL A 94 -3.69 2.16 6.70
CA VAL A 94 -2.41 1.49 6.46
C VAL A 94 -1.26 2.19 7.19
N SER A 95 -1.38 3.50 7.41
CA SER A 95 -0.33 4.30 8.05
C SER A 95 -0.28 4.13 9.56
#